data_AF-A0A7C5WSY0-F1
#
_entry.id   AF-A0A7C5WSY0-F1
#
_cell.length_a   1.000
_cell.length_b   1.000
_cell.length_c   1.000
_cell.angle_alpha   90.00
_cell.angle_beta   90.00
_cell.angle_gamma   90.00
#
_symmetry.space_group_name_H-M   'P 1'
#
loop_
_entity.id
_entity.type
_entity.pdbx_description
1 polymer ?
#
loop_
_entity_poly.entity_id
_entity_poly.type
_entity_poly.pdbx_seq_one_letter_code
_entity_poly.pdbx_strand_id
1 'polypeptide(L)'
;MNFIEEFIKKESSSGILLIIATAMALLLKNSFFSEYYVAFLQTPVEVRFADLHIAKPLLLWINDGLMAVFFLLIGLEVKREFLEGQLSTPGQIALPGIAAIGGMVVPACFYIFINHGNETAMRGWAIPTATDIAFALGVLALLGNRVPLSLKVFLMALAIIDDLGAIVIIALFYTVELSTLSITIAAIALS
;
A
#
# COMPACT_ATOMS: atom_id res chain seq x y z
N MET A 1 -13.81 26.50 19.66
CA MET A 1 -13.65 25.95 18.29
C MET A 1 -12.60 24.86 18.37
N ASN A 2 -12.96 23.66 17.91
CA ASN A 2 -12.38 22.39 18.36
C ASN A 2 -10.95 22.20 17.82
N PHE A 3 -9.95 22.20 18.72
CA PHE A 3 -8.55 21.87 18.41
C PHE A 3 -8.42 20.56 17.62
N ILE A 4 -9.32 19.60 17.88
CA ILE A 4 -9.39 18.31 17.17
C ILE A 4 -9.76 18.50 15.68
N GLU A 5 -10.69 19.40 15.35
CA GLU A 5 -11.07 19.68 13.96
C GLU A 5 -9.97 20.41 13.19
N GLU A 6 -9.28 21.36 13.82
CA GLU A 6 -8.11 22.03 13.23
C GLU A 6 -6.92 21.09 13.04
N PHE A 7 -6.73 20.15 13.96
CA PHE A 7 -5.70 19.12 13.84
C PHE A 7 -6.01 18.17 12.69
N ILE A 8 -7.23 17.63 12.62
CA ILE A 8 -7.68 16.72 11.54
C ILE A 8 -7.62 17.40 10.16
N LYS A 9 -7.84 18.71 10.06
CA LYS A 9 -7.75 19.45 8.78
C LYS A 9 -6.34 19.65 8.23
N LYS A 10 -5.29 19.41 9.02
CA LYS A 10 -3.90 19.54 8.53
C LYS A 10 -3.43 18.26 7.84
N GLU A 11 -2.86 18.39 6.64
CA GLU A 11 -2.19 17.29 5.91
C GLU A 11 -1.14 16.57 6.77
N SER A 12 -0.52 17.26 7.74
CA SER A 12 0.50 16.67 8.63
C SER A 12 -0.07 15.74 9.70
N SER A 13 -1.38 15.78 9.98
CA SER A 13 -1.97 15.01 11.08
C SER A 13 -2.00 13.51 10.80
N SER A 14 -2.25 13.11 9.56
CA SER A 14 -2.20 11.71 9.12
C SER A 14 -0.81 11.10 9.31
N GLY A 15 0.24 11.83 8.90
CA GLY A 15 1.63 11.38 9.06
C GLY A 15 2.04 11.21 10.53
N ILE A 16 1.64 12.12 11.40
CA ILE A 16 1.91 12.01 12.85
C ILE A 16 1.17 10.81 13.46
N LEU A 17 -0.09 10.61 13.11
CA LEU A 17 -0.87 9.46 13.57
C LEU A 17 -0.25 8.13 13.12
N LEU A 18 0.23 8.06 11.87
CA LEU A 18 0.93 6.88 11.35
C LEU A 18 2.19 6.58 12.16
N ILE A 19 3.02 7.59 12.46
CA ILE A 19 4.23 7.41 13.27
C ILE A 19 3.88 6.93 14.68
N ILE A 20 2.83 7.49 15.30
CA ILE A 20 2.38 7.07 16.63
C ILE A 20 1.89 5.61 16.60
N ALA A 21 1.10 5.24 15.59
CA ALA A 21 0.62 3.86 15.42
C ALA A 21 1.79 2.87 15.25
N THR A 22 2.77 3.21 14.42
CA THR A 22 3.99 2.41 14.22
C THR A 22 4.80 2.27 15.49
N ALA A 23 5.01 3.37 16.23
CA ALA A 23 5.71 3.34 17.50
C ALA A 23 4.98 2.46 18.53
N MET A 24 3.64 2.56 18.59
CA MET A 24 2.82 1.74 19.47
C MET A 24 2.89 0.26 19.10
N ALA A 25 2.84 -0.08 17.80
CA ALA A 25 2.99 -1.44 17.32
C ALA A 25 4.35 -2.03 17.67
N LEU A 26 5.43 -1.25 17.50
CA LEU A 26 6.79 -1.66 17.90
C LEU A 26 6.91 -1.87 19.40
N LEU A 27 6.36 -0.96 20.22
CA LEU A 27 6.36 -1.11 21.67
C LEU A 27 5.60 -2.35 22.12
N LEU A 28 4.40 -2.58 21.61
CA LEU A 28 3.61 -3.77 21.92
C LEU A 28 4.36 -5.04 21.53
N LYS A 29 4.93 -5.08 20.32
CA LYS A 29 5.64 -6.26 19.81
C LYS A 29 6.95 -6.56 20.55
N ASN A 30 7.64 -5.56 21.09
CA ASN A 30 8.90 -5.74 21.83
C ASN A 30 8.74 -5.76 23.36
N SER A 31 7.51 -5.65 23.87
CA SER A 31 7.21 -5.68 25.30
C SER A 31 6.77 -7.08 25.78
N PHE A 32 6.51 -7.20 27.09
CA PHE A 32 5.89 -8.39 27.70
C PHE A 32 4.52 -8.76 27.08
N PHE A 33 3.85 -7.81 26.41
CA PHE A 33 2.59 -8.05 25.71
C PHE A 33 2.74 -8.66 24.30
N SER A 34 3.97 -8.97 23.85
CA SER A 34 4.23 -9.48 22.49
C SER A 34 3.42 -10.74 22.18
N GLU A 35 3.33 -11.69 23.12
CA GLU A 35 2.60 -12.94 22.92
C GLU A 35 1.09 -12.69 22.77
N TYR A 36 0.51 -11.85 23.63
CA TYR A 36 -0.90 -11.47 23.53
C TYR A 36 -1.22 -10.74 22.22
N TYR A 37 -0.32 -9.85 21.80
CA TYR A 37 -0.46 -9.11 20.55
C TYR A 37 -0.43 -10.05 19.33
N VAL A 38 0.51 -10.98 19.29
CA VAL A 38 0.60 -11.98 18.21
C VAL A 38 -0.60 -12.92 18.24
N ALA A 39 -0.99 -13.44 19.41
CA ALA A 39 -2.12 -14.35 19.55
C ALA A 39 -3.44 -13.68 19.10
N PHE A 40 -3.62 -12.40 19.43
CA PHE A 40 -4.76 -11.61 18.94
C PHE A 40 -4.76 -11.52 17.41
N LEU A 41 -3.63 -11.15 16.80
CA LEU A 41 -3.51 -11.05 15.34
C LEU A 41 -3.63 -12.41 14.63
N GLN A 42 -3.25 -13.50 15.29
CA GLN A 42 -3.36 -14.86 14.77
C GLN A 42 -4.69 -15.55 15.09
N THR A 43 -5.62 -14.85 15.76
CA THR A 43 -6.92 -15.44 16.11
C THR A 43 -7.63 -15.91 14.84
N PRO A 44 -8.04 -17.18 14.74
CA PRO A 44 -8.72 -17.70 13.56
C PRO A 44 -10.12 -17.06 13.47
N VAL A 45 -10.39 -16.41 12.34
CA VAL A 45 -11.70 -15.84 12.02
C VAL A 45 -12.25 -16.56 10.80
N GLU A 46 -13.40 -17.18 10.99
CA GLU A 46 -14.06 -18.00 9.98
C GLU A 46 -15.42 -17.41 9.63
N VAL A 47 -15.66 -17.24 8.33
CA VAL A 47 -16.96 -16.83 7.78
C VAL A 47 -17.48 -17.99 6.93
N ARG A 48 -18.65 -18.49 7.31
CA ARG A 48 -19.28 -19.66 6.68
C ARG A 48 -20.66 -19.29 6.15
N PHE A 49 -20.86 -19.44 4.85
CA PHE A 49 -22.16 -19.27 4.21
C PHE A 49 -22.45 -20.48 3.33
N ALA A 50 -23.29 -21.41 3.83
CA ALA A 50 -23.52 -22.72 3.21
C ALA A 50 -22.19 -23.45 2.91
N ASP A 51 -21.88 -23.72 1.64
CA ASP A 51 -20.63 -24.37 1.22
C ASP A 51 -19.43 -23.41 1.12
N LEU A 52 -19.66 -22.10 1.17
CA LEU A 52 -18.58 -21.10 1.16
C LEU A 52 -17.94 -21.04 2.55
N HIS A 53 -16.68 -21.49 2.62
CA HIS A 53 -15.89 -21.53 3.84
C HIS A 53 -14.62 -20.69 3.68
N ILE A 54 -14.57 -19.53 4.34
CA ILE A 54 -13.37 -18.68 4.35
C ILE A 54 -12.84 -18.63 5.78
N ALA A 55 -11.72 -19.32 6.01
CA ALA A 55 -11.02 -19.36 7.28
C ALA A 55 -9.64 -18.72 7.12
N LYS A 56 -9.40 -17.61 7.81
CA LYS A 56 -8.12 -16.90 7.79
C LYS A 56 -7.83 -16.29 9.16
N PRO A 57 -6.55 -16.14 9.56
CA PRO A 57 -6.18 -15.37 10.74
C PRO A 57 -6.72 -13.93 10.68
N LEU A 58 -7.01 -13.34 11.83
CA LEU A 58 -7.50 -11.96 11.95
C LEU A 58 -6.62 -10.95 11.20
N LEU A 59 -5.30 -11.12 11.24
CA LEU A 59 -4.36 -10.28 10.50
C LEU A 59 -4.62 -10.26 9.00
N LEU A 60 -4.95 -11.41 8.38
CA LEU A 60 -5.25 -11.45 6.95
C LEU A 60 -6.58 -10.78 6.63
N TRP A 61 -7.59 -10.89 7.49
CA TRP A 61 -8.85 -10.16 7.32
C TRP A 61 -8.65 -8.65 7.41
N ILE A 62 -7.86 -8.19 8.37
CA ILE A 62 -7.52 -6.78 8.55
C ILE A 62 -6.76 -6.28 7.32
N ASN A 63 -5.74 -7.02 6.87
CA ASN A 63 -4.95 -6.63 5.70
C ASN A 63 -5.81 -6.60 4.44
N ASP A 64 -6.53 -7.68 4.11
CA ASP A 64 -7.38 -7.75 2.91
C ASP A 64 -8.44 -6.63 2.92
N GLY A 65 -9.06 -6.37 4.07
CA GLY A 65 -10.10 -5.34 4.20
C GLY A 65 -9.57 -3.91 4.12
N LEU A 66 -8.54 -3.57 4.90
CA LEU A 66 -7.96 -2.22 4.89
C LEU A 66 -7.28 -1.91 3.57
N MET A 67 -6.57 -2.88 2.97
CA MET A 67 -5.92 -2.71 1.67
C MET A 67 -6.95 -2.55 0.55
N ALA A 68 -8.10 -3.24 0.60
CA ALA A 68 -9.17 -3.03 -0.36
C ALA A 68 -9.71 -1.59 -0.34
N VAL A 69 -9.92 -1.01 0.86
CA VAL A 69 -10.34 0.39 1.00
C VAL A 69 -9.24 1.35 0.52
N PHE A 70 -7.99 1.09 0.88
CA PHE A 70 -6.84 1.89 0.47
C PHE A 70 -6.68 1.92 -1.06
N PHE A 71 -6.68 0.75 -1.71
CA PHE A 71 -6.56 0.67 -3.16
C PHE A 71 -7.78 1.18 -3.91
N LEU A 72 -8.98 1.14 -3.32
CA LEU A 72 -10.15 1.82 -3.88
C LEU A 72 -9.92 3.34 -3.94
N LEU A 73 -9.42 3.94 -2.86
CA LEU A 73 -9.11 5.37 -2.82
C LEU A 73 -8.00 5.72 -3.82
N ILE A 74 -6.93 4.93 -3.88
CA ILE A 74 -5.87 5.10 -4.88
C ILE A 74 -6.44 4.97 -6.30
N GLY A 75 -7.29 3.97 -6.57
CA GLY A 75 -7.89 3.78 -7.89
C GLY A 75 -8.75 4.97 -8.33
N LEU A 76 -9.51 5.58 -7.40
CA LEU A 76 -10.25 6.81 -7.67
C LEU A 76 -9.32 8.01 -7.92
N GLU A 77 -8.24 8.12 -7.16
CA GLU A 77 -7.24 9.18 -7.31
C GLU A 77 -6.50 9.07 -8.66
N VAL A 78 -6.06 7.86 -9.03
CA VAL A 78 -5.45 7.56 -10.34
C VAL A 78 -6.40 7.96 -11.45
N LYS A 79 -7.68 7.57 -11.35
CA LYS A 79 -8.69 7.92 -12.35
C LYS A 79 -8.85 9.44 -12.46
N ARG A 80 -8.88 10.16 -11.34
CA ARG A 80 -8.96 11.64 -11.32
C ARG A 80 -7.73 12.26 -11.99
N GLU A 81 -6.53 11.83 -11.59
CA GLU A 81 -5.27 12.33 -12.14
C GLU A 81 -5.12 12.04 -13.64
N PHE A 82 -5.64 10.90 -14.10
CA PHE A 82 -5.63 10.53 -15.52
C PHE A 82 -6.59 11.38 -16.35
N LEU A 83 -7.76 11.76 -15.80
CA LEU A 83 -8.77 12.53 -16.52
C LEU A 83 -8.49 14.04 -16.51
N GLU A 84 -8.09 14.59 -15.37
CA GLU A 84 -8.04 16.04 -15.13
C GLU A 84 -6.70 16.54 -14.56
N GLY A 85 -5.81 15.62 -14.18
CA GLY A 85 -4.60 15.94 -13.41
C GLY A 85 -3.30 15.85 -14.20
N GLN A 86 -2.20 15.66 -13.48
CA GLN A 86 -0.85 15.65 -14.08
C GLN A 86 -0.58 14.41 -14.93
N LEU A 87 -1.45 13.39 -14.83
CA LEU A 87 -1.39 12.19 -15.64
C LEU A 87 -2.24 12.28 -16.92
N SER A 88 -2.87 13.43 -17.22
CA SER A 88 -3.70 13.55 -18.43
C SER A 88 -2.88 13.75 -19.71
N THR A 89 -1.67 14.31 -19.58
CA THR A 89 -0.83 14.67 -20.73
C THR A 89 0.38 13.74 -20.84
N PRO A 90 0.64 13.10 -22.01
CA PRO A 90 1.75 12.15 -22.15
C PRO A 90 3.12 12.71 -21.76
N GLY A 91 3.36 14.00 -22.01
CA GLY A 91 4.61 14.67 -21.65
C GLY A 91 4.79 14.86 -20.14
N GLN A 92 3.70 14.97 -19.37
CA GLN A 92 3.74 15.11 -17.91
C GLN A 92 3.84 13.76 -17.20
N ILE A 93 3.27 12.69 -17.78
CA ILE A 93 3.38 11.30 -17.27
C ILE A 93 4.79 10.75 -17.45
N ALA A 94 5.50 11.15 -18.51
CA ALA A 94 6.78 10.54 -18.87
C ALA A 94 7.80 10.61 -17.73
N LEU A 95 7.91 11.75 -17.05
CA LEU A 95 8.88 11.93 -15.97
C LEU A 95 8.54 11.08 -14.72
N PRO A 96 7.35 11.17 -14.10
CA PRO A 96 6.96 10.29 -13.00
C PRO A 96 6.97 8.82 -13.37
N GLY A 97 6.52 8.46 -14.58
CA GLY A 97 6.47 7.07 -15.03
C GLY A 97 7.85 6.43 -15.19
N ILE A 98 8.79 7.13 -15.82
CA ILE A 98 10.18 6.63 -15.93
C ILE A 98 10.84 6.58 -14.55
N ALA A 99 10.60 7.57 -13.69
CA ALA A 99 11.12 7.59 -12.33
C ALA A 99 10.59 6.43 -11.49
N ALA A 100 9.29 6.12 -11.59
CA ALA A 100 8.63 5.00 -10.94
C ALA A 100 9.21 3.65 -11.43
N ILE A 101 9.25 3.43 -12.74
CA ILE A 101 9.82 2.20 -13.31
C ILE A 101 11.28 2.01 -12.87
N GLY A 102 12.10 3.05 -12.88
CA GLY A 102 13.46 3.00 -12.36
C GLY A 102 13.49 2.71 -10.86
N GLY A 103 12.60 3.35 -10.10
CA GLY A 103 12.40 3.16 -8.66
C GLY A 103 11.97 1.76 -8.27
N MET A 104 11.29 1.02 -9.16
CA MET A 104 10.91 -0.37 -8.95
C MET A 104 12.00 -1.35 -9.42
N VAL A 105 12.53 -1.15 -10.64
CA VAL A 105 13.47 -2.10 -11.26
C VAL A 105 14.80 -2.14 -10.52
N VAL A 106 15.34 -0.98 -10.11
CA VAL A 106 16.66 -0.93 -9.47
C VAL A 106 16.68 -1.68 -8.11
N PRO A 107 15.75 -1.42 -7.16
CA PRO A 107 15.70 -2.18 -5.90
C PRO A 107 15.42 -3.67 -6.10
N ALA A 108 14.54 -4.02 -7.04
CA ALA A 108 14.26 -5.42 -7.38
C ALA A 108 15.51 -6.15 -7.87
N CYS A 109 16.24 -5.58 -8.83
CA CYS A 109 17.48 -6.16 -9.36
C CYS A 109 18.53 -6.31 -8.27
N PHE A 110 18.68 -5.31 -7.40
CA PHE A 110 19.64 -5.36 -6.30
C PHE A 110 19.28 -6.45 -5.28
N TYR A 111 18.01 -6.60 -4.95
CA TYR A 111 17.52 -7.65 -4.06
C TYR A 111 17.75 -9.06 -4.64
N ILE A 112 17.47 -9.26 -5.93
CA ILE A 112 17.72 -10.53 -6.62
C ILE A 112 19.21 -10.86 -6.64
N PHE A 113 20.06 -9.87 -6.92
CA PHE A 113 21.50 -10.05 -6.95
C PHE A 113 22.06 -10.50 -5.60
N ILE A 114 21.60 -9.89 -4.49
CA ILE A 114 22.03 -10.26 -3.14
C ILE A 114 21.51 -11.64 -2.73
N ASN A 115 20.26 -11.96 -3.05
CA ASN A 115 19.61 -13.21 -2.62
C ASN A 115 19.76 -14.36 -3.63
N HIS A 116 20.66 -14.21 -4.60
CA HIS A 116 20.92 -15.23 -5.61
C HIS A 116 21.44 -16.50 -4.94
N GLY A 117 20.62 -17.56 -4.94
CA GLY A 117 20.93 -18.85 -4.31
C GLY A 117 20.00 -19.25 -3.15
N ASN A 118 19.07 -18.40 -2.74
CA ASN A 118 18.03 -18.75 -1.76
C ASN A 118 16.63 -18.67 -2.40
N GLU A 119 16.09 -19.82 -2.80
CA GLU A 119 14.79 -19.91 -3.51
C GLU A 119 13.64 -19.27 -2.72
N THR A 120 13.65 -19.38 -1.39
CA THR A 120 12.62 -18.78 -0.53
C THR A 120 12.73 -17.26 -0.51
N ALA A 121 13.95 -16.73 -0.38
CA ALA A 121 14.18 -15.29 -0.38
C ALA A 121 13.89 -14.67 -1.75
N MET A 122 14.16 -15.39 -2.85
CA MET A 122 13.87 -14.90 -4.20
C MET A 122 12.37 -14.64 -4.47
N ARG A 123 11.47 -15.28 -3.72
CA ARG A 123 10.02 -14.95 -3.71
C ARG A 123 9.70 -13.62 -3.02
N GLY A 124 10.70 -12.90 -2.51
CA GLY A 124 10.53 -11.59 -1.88
C GLY A 124 10.92 -10.42 -2.77
N TRP A 125 11.21 -10.63 -4.06
CA TRP A 125 11.83 -9.61 -4.91
C TRP A 125 10.98 -8.34 -5.13
N ALA A 126 9.67 -8.45 -4.99
CA ALA A 126 8.72 -7.34 -5.10
C ALA A 126 8.52 -6.56 -3.78
N ILE A 127 9.06 -7.04 -2.65
CA ILE A 127 9.00 -6.34 -1.35
C ILE A 127 9.68 -4.97 -1.40
N PRO A 128 10.92 -4.81 -1.93
CA PRO A 128 11.62 -3.53 -1.94
C PRO A 128 11.12 -2.53 -2.99
N THR A 129 10.13 -2.89 -3.81
CA THR A 129 9.62 -2.02 -4.89
C THR A 129 8.45 -1.14 -4.44
N ALA A 130 7.82 -1.45 -3.30
CA ALA A 130 6.68 -0.70 -2.79
C ALA A 130 7.13 0.52 -1.97
N THR A 131 6.44 1.65 -2.12
CA THR A 131 6.75 2.92 -1.43
C THR A 131 5.54 3.39 -0.63
N ASP A 132 5.66 3.52 0.70
CA ASP A 132 4.55 4.05 1.53
C ASP A 132 4.34 5.56 1.31
N ILE A 133 3.33 5.90 0.49
CA ILE A 133 2.93 7.27 0.17
C ILE A 133 2.52 8.08 1.41
N ALA A 134 1.84 7.45 2.37
CA ALA A 134 1.31 8.14 3.55
C ALA A 134 2.46 8.57 4.47
N PHE A 135 3.47 7.72 4.60
CA PHE A 135 4.69 8.06 5.32
C PHE A 135 5.49 9.13 4.57
N ALA A 136 5.71 8.96 3.26
CA ALA A 136 6.49 9.88 2.45
C ALA A 136 5.90 11.31 2.46
N LEU A 137 4.59 11.44 2.22
CA LEU A 137 3.89 12.72 2.29
C LEU A 137 3.81 13.24 3.73
N GLY A 138 3.65 12.37 4.72
CA GLY A 138 3.65 12.73 6.14
C GLY A 138 4.95 13.40 6.58
N VAL A 139 6.10 12.83 6.23
CA VAL A 139 7.42 13.42 6.49
C VAL A 139 7.61 14.72 5.71
N LEU A 140 7.17 14.75 4.45
CA LEU A 140 7.26 15.94 3.62
C LEU A 140 6.43 17.11 4.19
N ALA A 141 5.28 16.82 4.82
CA ALA A 141 4.45 17.80 5.50
C ALA A 141 5.12 18.35 6.78
N LEU A 142 5.95 17.57 7.47
CA LEU A 142 6.71 18.04 8.64
C LEU A 142 7.78 19.08 8.26
N LEU A 143 8.29 19.04 7.02
CA LEU A 143 9.23 20.05 6.50
C LEU A 143 8.56 21.40 6.20
N GLY A 144 7.22 21.47 6.30
CA GLY A 144 6.43 22.70 6.20
C GLY A 144 6.57 23.40 4.86
N ASN A 145 6.68 24.74 4.89
CA ASN A 145 6.72 25.58 3.68
C ASN A 145 8.02 25.47 2.86
N ARG A 146 8.99 24.66 3.29
CA ARG A 146 10.25 24.48 2.55
C ARG A 146 10.08 23.60 1.31
N VAL A 147 8.99 22.85 1.22
CA VAL A 147 8.73 21.95 0.11
C VAL A 147 7.70 22.55 -0.84
N PRO A 148 8.03 22.72 -2.14
CA PRO A 148 7.08 23.24 -3.11
C PRO A 148 5.93 22.26 -3.37
N LEU A 149 4.75 22.80 -3.66
CA LEU A 149 3.55 22.01 -3.97
C LEU A 149 3.78 21.05 -5.15
N SER A 150 4.55 21.47 -6.15
CA SER A 150 4.89 20.65 -7.31
C SER A 150 5.62 19.35 -6.93
N LEU A 151 6.47 19.37 -5.89
CA LEU A 151 7.17 18.17 -5.43
C LEU A 151 6.22 17.21 -4.71
N LYS A 152 5.25 17.73 -3.95
CA LYS A 152 4.22 16.90 -3.32
C LYS A 152 3.39 16.16 -4.35
N VAL A 153 2.95 16.85 -5.40
CA VAL A 153 2.15 16.23 -6.47
C VAL A 153 2.99 15.26 -7.29
N PHE A 154 4.25 15.60 -7.59
CA PHE A 154 5.17 14.68 -8.26
C PHE A 154 5.39 13.38 -7.46
N LEU A 155 5.65 13.50 -6.16
CA LEU A 155 5.87 12.35 -5.28
C LEU A 155 4.61 11.50 -5.14
N MET A 156 3.45 12.15 -5.08
CA MET A 156 2.15 11.47 -5.08
C MET A 156 1.96 10.66 -6.38
N ALA A 157 2.22 11.26 -7.55
CA ALA A 157 2.10 10.56 -8.83
C ALA A 157 3.09 9.39 -8.95
N LEU A 158 4.34 9.57 -8.53
CA LEU A 158 5.35 8.52 -8.51
C LEU A 158 4.92 7.34 -7.62
N ALA A 159 4.51 7.63 -6.38
CA ALA A 159 4.11 6.60 -5.42
C ALA A 159 2.86 5.84 -5.88
N ILE A 160 1.90 6.53 -6.49
CA ILE A 160 0.71 5.89 -7.08
C ILE A 160 1.10 4.89 -8.18
N ILE A 161 2.03 5.26 -9.08
CA ILE A 161 2.48 4.39 -10.17
C ILE A 161 3.24 3.19 -9.59
N ASP A 162 4.12 3.41 -8.61
CA ASP A 162 4.87 2.35 -7.92
C ASP A 162 3.94 1.35 -7.22
N ASP A 163 2.96 1.83 -6.45
CA ASP A 163 2.01 0.98 -5.72
C ASP A 163 1.12 0.17 -6.67
N LEU A 164 0.64 0.79 -7.75
CA LEU A 164 -0.13 0.12 -8.79
C LEU A 164 0.73 -0.92 -9.53
N GLY A 165 1.98 -0.59 -9.83
CA GLY A 165 2.93 -1.50 -10.44
C GLY A 165 3.21 -2.71 -9.54
N ALA A 166 3.47 -2.47 -8.26
CA ALA A 166 3.75 -3.51 -7.27
C ALA A 166 2.56 -4.46 -7.09
N ILE A 167 1.33 -3.95 -6.98
CA ILE A 167 0.14 -4.82 -6.87
C ILE A 167 -0.11 -5.64 -8.14
N VAL A 168 0.12 -5.07 -9.33
CA VAL A 168 0.01 -5.82 -10.60
C VAL A 168 1.06 -6.92 -10.68
N ILE A 169 2.30 -6.64 -10.28
CA ILE A 169 3.37 -7.64 -10.20
C ILE A 169 2.98 -8.76 -9.22
N ILE A 170 2.52 -8.40 -8.01
CA ILE A 170 2.11 -9.39 -7.01
C ILE A 170 0.93 -10.23 -7.54
N ALA A 171 -0.06 -9.60 -8.15
CA ALA A 171 -1.22 -10.28 -8.71
C ALA A 171 -0.86 -11.25 -9.85
N LEU A 172 0.11 -10.92 -10.71
CA LEU A 172 0.49 -11.79 -11.83
C LEU A 172 1.46 -12.91 -11.43
N PHE A 173 2.38 -12.65 -10.50
CA PHE A 173 3.47 -13.58 -10.17
C PHE A 173 3.24 -14.40 -8.89
N TYR A 174 2.38 -13.92 -7.97
CA TYR A 174 2.17 -14.55 -6.65
C TYR A 174 0.77 -15.13 -6.46
N THR A 175 -0.13 -14.98 -7.43
CA THR A 175 -1.46 -15.56 -7.31
C THR A 175 -1.46 -17.02 -7.73
N VAL A 176 -1.49 -17.92 -6.74
CA VAL A 176 -1.41 -19.38 -6.96
C VAL A 176 -2.79 -20.05 -7.02
N GLU A 177 -3.80 -19.47 -6.36
CA GLU A 177 -5.13 -20.07 -6.25
C GLU A 177 -6.24 -19.07 -6.59
N LEU A 178 -6.59 -18.97 -7.88
CA LEU A 178 -7.77 -18.22 -8.31
C LEU A 178 -8.93 -19.18 -8.56
N SER A 179 -10.02 -18.98 -7.81
CA SER A 179 -11.29 -19.62 -8.12
C SER A 179 -11.90 -18.97 -9.36
N THR A 180 -12.13 -19.77 -10.41
CA THR A 180 -12.79 -19.32 -11.65
C THR A 180 -14.17 -18.73 -11.37
N LEU A 181 -14.91 -19.30 -10.42
CA LEU A 181 -16.20 -18.80 -9.96
C LEU A 181 -16.11 -17.42 -9.29
N SER A 182 -15.04 -17.16 -8.55
CA SER A 182 -14.85 -15.84 -7.92
C SER A 182 -14.52 -14.77 -8.95
N ILE A 183 -13.72 -15.10 -9.97
CA ILE A 183 -13.38 -14.18 -11.06
C ILE A 183 -14.63 -13.81 -11.87
N THR A 184 -15.47 -14.79 -12.22
CA THR A 184 -16.67 -14.52 -13.03
C THR A 184 -17.66 -13.64 -12.29
N ILE A 185 -17.88 -13.87 -10.99
CA ILE A 185 -18.73 -13.00 -10.17
C ILE A 185 -18.16 -11.57 -10.11
N ALA A 186 -16.85 -11.43 -9.89
CA ALA A 186 -16.21 -10.12 -9.85
C ALA A 186 -16.33 -9.37 -11.18
N ALA A 187 -16.15 -10.06 -12.31
CA ALA A 187 -16.28 -9.47 -13.64
C ALA A 187 -17.72 -8.97 -13.91
N ILE A 188 -18.73 -9.72 -13.50
CA ILE A 188 -20.15 -9.32 -13.61
C ILE A 188 -20.46 -8.11 -12.72
N ALA A 189 -19.86 -8.04 -11.52
CA ALA A 189 -20.09 -6.91 -10.61
C ALA A 189 -19.43 -5.60 -11.09
N LEU A 190 -18.36 -5.69 -11.89
CA LEU A 190 -17.61 -4.55 -12.43
C LEU A 190 -18.13 -4.04 -13.79
N SER A 191 -18.83 -4.90 -14.55
CA SER A 191 -19.46 -4.55 -15.84
C SER A 191 -20.74 -3.75 -15.65
#